data_AF-A0A8H4YBV3-F1
#
_entry.id   AF-A0A8H4YBV3-F1
#
_cell.length_a   1.000
_cell.length_b   1.000
_cell.length_c   1.000
_cell.angle_alpha   90.00
_cell.angle_beta   90.00
_cell.angle_gamma   90.00
#
_symmetry.space_group_name_H-M   'P 1'
#
loop_
_entity.id
_entity.type
_entity.pdbx_description
1 polymer ?
#
loop_
_entity_poly.entity_id
_entity_poly.type
_entity_poly.pdbx_seq_one_letter_code
_entity_poly.pdbx_strand_id
1 'polypeptide(L)'
;METRIVRVPSKGSLGHFRPGDGLAKLDHWEVHCDNETARKALEHAAHELRTRDTPVAFPTETVYGLGADATRTPSVKGIYSAKGRPLDNPLISHVCDLDMLRQYIGHTAESQDPIPRRYRTLMERFWPGPLTILLPNPVPTKLAPEVTAGLETFGVRMPSSPLALSLIKLAGVPLAAPSANASTKPSPTTAQHVMDDLNGRIELILDGGHCHVGVESTVVDGLCDPPVVLRPGGIGLDELRSCPGWENVTIAYKDKSEEGKTAPRAPGMKYKHYSPKATVVLYEPCFEKGGGGIALSDLEVAQETVNGHAKNGERKSRKIGVIRTQRWKTGAGLRCANFQHVINVQAADLDDSPFQVYEGDLLDDREQPIGKILDIDLGRDTEGIARGLFAALREFDRRGADTIFVDGIEDRSDIAAAVMNRLRKAALEIRH
;
A
#
# COMPACT_ATOMS: atom_id res chain seq x y z
N MET A 1 20.78 5.68 15.45
CA MET A 1 19.46 5.14 15.81
C MET A 1 19.39 3.74 15.22
N GLU A 2 19.13 2.72 16.03
CA GLU A 2 19.01 1.33 15.57
C GLU A 2 17.53 0.98 15.44
N THR A 3 17.12 0.39 14.31
CA THR A 3 15.73 -0.01 14.07
C THR A 3 15.51 -1.44 14.53
N ARG A 4 14.45 -1.68 15.30
CA ARG A 4 14.08 -3.03 15.78
C ARG A 4 12.68 -3.44 15.35
N ILE A 5 12.56 -4.71 14.99
CA ILE A 5 11.27 -5.39 14.80
C ILE A 5 10.85 -5.99 16.15
N VAL A 6 9.65 -5.65 16.59
CA VAL A 6 9.02 -6.19 17.80
C VAL A 6 7.80 -6.98 17.39
N ARG A 7 7.89 -8.30 17.53
CA ARG A 7 6.79 -9.21 17.21
C ARG A 7 5.63 -9.02 18.18
N VAL A 8 4.44 -8.85 17.64
CA VAL A 8 3.17 -8.79 18.37
C VAL A 8 2.38 -10.06 18.03
N PRO A 9 2.35 -11.05 18.94
CA PRO A 9 1.64 -12.30 18.69
C PRO A 9 0.18 -12.09 18.28
N SER A 10 -0.25 -12.76 17.21
CA SER A 10 -1.63 -12.74 16.71
C SER A 10 -2.57 -13.69 17.44
N LYS A 11 -2.04 -14.56 18.32
CA LYS A 11 -2.84 -15.49 19.13
C LYS A 11 -3.46 -14.76 20.34
N GLY A 12 -4.78 -14.58 20.29
CA GLY A 12 -5.58 -13.90 21.32
C GLY A 12 -6.32 -12.69 20.77
N SER A 13 -7.37 -12.26 21.45
CA SER A 13 -7.98 -10.96 21.14
C SER A 13 -7.02 -9.85 21.57
N LEU A 14 -6.87 -8.81 20.74
CA LEU A 14 -6.18 -7.56 21.11
C LEU A 14 -7.17 -6.47 21.55
N GLY A 15 -8.46 -6.72 21.37
CA GLY A 15 -9.54 -5.80 21.66
C GLY A 15 -10.81 -6.14 20.88
N HIS A 16 -11.88 -5.44 21.19
CA HIS A 16 -13.17 -5.60 20.53
C HIS A 16 -13.98 -4.30 20.61
N PHE A 17 -14.95 -4.14 19.72
CA PHE A 17 -15.96 -3.08 19.87
C PHE A 17 -17.02 -3.48 20.88
N ARG A 18 -17.58 -2.50 21.60
CA ARG A 18 -18.78 -2.72 22.40
C ARG A 18 -19.96 -3.15 21.50
N PRO A 19 -20.87 -4.00 22.00
CA PRO A 19 -22.11 -4.31 21.28
C PRO A 19 -22.90 -3.05 20.95
N GLY A 20 -23.41 -2.97 19.73
CA GLY A 20 -24.23 -1.87 19.24
C GLY A 20 -24.79 -2.17 17.85
N ASP A 21 -25.78 -1.39 17.43
CA ASP A 21 -26.43 -1.55 16.12
C ASP A 21 -26.02 -0.44 15.14
N GLY A 22 -26.03 -0.74 13.85
CA GLY A 22 -25.68 0.22 12.80
C GLY A 22 -24.27 0.78 13.00
N LEU A 23 -24.13 2.11 13.06
CA LEU A 23 -22.85 2.77 13.38
C LEU A 23 -22.44 2.65 14.85
N ALA A 24 -23.37 2.43 15.78
CA ALA A 24 -23.04 2.42 17.20
C ALA A 24 -22.09 1.27 17.57
N LYS A 25 -22.06 0.21 16.75
CA LYS A 25 -21.07 -0.88 16.84
C LYS A 25 -19.62 -0.41 16.67
N LEU A 26 -19.40 0.81 16.16
CA LEU A 26 -18.07 1.39 15.91
C LEU A 26 -17.74 2.51 16.90
N ASP A 27 -18.63 2.81 17.85
CA ASP A 27 -18.49 3.97 18.74
C ASP A 27 -17.30 3.82 19.68
N HIS A 28 -17.07 2.60 20.19
CA HIS A 28 -16.09 2.39 21.26
C HIS A 28 -15.28 1.11 21.08
N TRP A 29 -13.97 1.25 20.87
CA TRP A 29 -13.02 0.15 20.89
C TRP A 29 -12.46 -0.05 22.31
N GLU A 30 -12.52 -1.28 22.82
CA GLU A 30 -11.93 -1.68 24.08
C GLU A 30 -10.69 -2.53 23.84
N VAL A 31 -9.57 -2.13 24.45
CA VAL A 31 -8.34 -2.92 24.40
C VAL A 31 -8.44 -4.02 25.43
N HIS A 32 -8.37 -5.26 24.96
CA HIS A 32 -8.33 -6.45 25.78
C HIS A 32 -7.20 -7.30 25.24
N CYS A 33 -6.07 -7.37 25.94
CA CYS A 33 -4.87 -8.06 25.46
C CYS A 33 -4.42 -9.07 26.50
N ASP A 34 -4.79 -10.33 26.30
CA ASP A 34 -4.46 -11.45 27.21
C ASP A 34 -2.98 -11.81 27.16
N ASN A 35 -2.33 -11.52 26.03
CA ASN A 35 -0.93 -11.82 25.81
C ASN A 35 -0.05 -10.70 26.38
N GLU A 36 0.68 -10.98 27.46
CA GLU A 36 1.53 -9.99 28.13
C GLU A 36 2.61 -9.40 27.21
N THR A 37 3.18 -10.21 26.31
CA THR A 37 4.19 -9.74 25.33
C THR A 37 3.58 -8.76 24.34
N ALA A 38 2.42 -9.09 23.77
CA ALA A 38 1.69 -8.19 22.87
C ALA A 38 1.29 -6.90 23.58
N ARG A 39 0.77 -6.99 24.81
CA ARG A 39 0.39 -5.84 25.63
C ARG A 39 1.57 -4.90 25.88
N LYS A 40 2.70 -5.42 26.36
CA LYS A 40 3.93 -4.63 26.60
C LYS A 40 4.44 -3.96 25.32
N ALA A 41 4.43 -4.67 24.19
CA ALA A 41 4.85 -4.11 22.91
C ALA A 41 3.96 -2.94 22.48
N LEU A 42 2.63 -3.08 22.59
CA LEU A 42 1.67 -2.04 22.25
C LEU A 42 1.74 -0.85 23.20
N GLU A 43 1.82 -1.08 24.51
CA GLU A 43 1.96 -0.02 25.51
C GLU A 43 3.25 0.79 25.31
N HIS A 44 4.35 0.10 25.02
CA HIS A 44 5.62 0.74 24.72
C HIS A 44 5.54 1.58 23.45
N ALA A 45 5.01 1.03 22.35
CA ALA A 45 4.81 1.77 21.10
C ALA A 45 3.89 2.99 21.28
N ALA A 46 2.79 2.84 22.02
CA ALA A 46 1.88 3.93 22.35
C ALA A 46 2.55 5.03 23.18
N HIS A 47 3.42 4.66 24.12
CA HIS A 47 4.23 5.61 24.87
C HIS A 47 5.18 6.38 23.95
N GLU A 48 5.92 5.69 23.07
CA GLU A 48 6.84 6.30 22.10
C GLU A 48 6.12 7.30 21.17
N LEU A 49 4.94 6.93 20.66
CA LEU A 49 4.11 7.81 19.82
C LEU A 49 3.69 9.10 20.55
N ARG A 50 3.46 9.03 21.86
CA ARG A 50 3.08 10.20 22.69
C ARG A 50 4.26 11.07 23.11
N THR A 51 5.44 10.47 23.35
CA THR A 51 6.55 11.18 23.99
C THR A 51 7.65 11.58 23.03
N ARG A 52 7.75 10.93 21.87
CA ARG A 52 8.79 11.21 20.88
C ARG A 52 8.22 11.79 19.58
N ASP A 53 9.12 12.24 18.73
CA ASP A 53 8.81 12.74 17.39
C ASP A 53 9.10 11.69 16.30
N THR A 54 9.72 10.57 16.68
CA THR A 54 10.02 9.45 15.78
C THR A 54 8.76 8.62 15.54
N PRO A 55 8.40 8.36 14.28
CA PRO A 55 7.23 7.53 13.98
C PRO A 55 7.47 6.04 14.28
N VAL A 56 6.37 5.31 14.48
CA VAL A 56 6.34 3.85 14.68
C VAL A 56 5.68 3.18 13.48
N ALA A 57 6.28 2.14 12.93
CA ALA A 57 5.65 1.35 11.88
C ALA A 57 4.76 0.23 12.44
N PHE A 58 3.60 0.00 11.85
CA PHE A 58 2.64 -1.01 12.31
C PHE A 58 1.80 -1.58 11.15
N PRO A 59 1.33 -2.83 11.24
CA PRO A 59 0.51 -3.45 10.20
C PRO A 59 -0.94 -2.96 10.22
N THR A 60 -1.52 -2.83 9.02
CA THR A 60 -2.97 -2.76 8.80
C THR A 60 -3.41 -3.96 7.96
N GLU A 61 -4.71 -4.08 7.66
CA GLU A 61 -5.20 -5.04 6.67
C GLU A 61 -4.72 -4.72 5.24
N THR A 62 -4.38 -3.46 4.96
CA THR A 62 -3.94 -2.99 3.64
C THR A 62 -2.44 -3.12 3.41
N VAL A 63 -1.67 -2.25 4.07
CA VAL A 63 -0.21 -2.14 4.01
C VAL A 63 0.28 -1.70 5.40
N TYR A 64 1.57 -1.86 5.69
CA TYR A 64 2.15 -1.29 6.90
C TYR A 64 2.11 0.23 6.83
N GLY A 65 1.64 0.86 7.92
CA GLY A 65 1.59 2.31 8.10
C GLY A 65 2.77 2.80 8.93
N LEU A 66 3.23 4.03 8.67
CA LEU A 66 4.23 4.73 9.48
C LEU A 66 3.55 5.82 10.30
N GLY A 67 3.16 5.49 11.53
CA GLY A 67 2.35 6.34 12.38
C GLY A 67 3.13 7.33 13.22
N ALA A 68 2.60 8.53 13.36
CA ALA A 68 2.96 9.47 14.41
C ALA A 68 1.69 10.18 14.91
N ASP A 69 1.77 10.79 16.09
CA ASP A 69 0.68 11.60 16.64
C ASP A 69 0.27 12.70 15.64
N ALA A 70 -0.97 12.63 15.13
CA ALA A 70 -1.48 13.56 14.13
C ALA A 70 -1.69 14.99 14.67
N THR A 71 -1.61 15.19 15.98
CA THR A 71 -1.82 16.48 16.66
C THR A 71 -0.51 17.24 16.89
N ARG A 72 0.64 16.58 16.69
CA ARG A 72 1.96 17.13 16.99
C ARG A 72 2.76 17.38 15.72
N THR A 73 2.99 18.65 15.38
CA THR A 73 3.81 19.05 14.23
C THR A 73 5.20 18.37 14.19
N PRO A 74 5.98 18.30 15.29
CA PRO A 74 7.27 17.62 15.27
C PRO A 74 7.15 16.13 14.89
N SER A 75 6.17 15.43 15.45
CA SER A 75 5.89 14.02 15.17
C SER A 75 5.48 13.79 13.71
N VAL A 76 4.60 14.64 13.17
CA VAL A 76 4.20 14.55 11.75
C VAL A 76 5.37 14.86 10.82
N LYS A 77 6.23 15.84 11.13
CA LYS A 77 7.48 16.10 10.39
C LYS A 77 8.44 14.92 10.44
N GLY A 78 8.46 14.16 11.53
CA GLY A 78 9.19 12.90 11.66
C GLY A 78 8.85 11.89 10.57
N ILE A 79 7.56 11.78 10.21
CA ILE A 79 7.09 10.93 9.09
C ILE A 79 7.71 11.38 7.76
N TYR A 80 7.60 12.68 7.45
CA TYR A 80 8.12 13.23 6.20
C TYR A 80 9.64 13.05 6.09
N SER A 81 10.36 13.29 7.19
CA SER A 81 11.81 13.12 7.29
C SER A 81 12.24 11.67 7.07
N ALA A 82 11.65 10.72 7.82
CA ALA A 82 11.98 9.30 7.71
C ALA A 82 11.75 8.76 6.28
N LYS A 83 10.66 9.18 5.64
CA LYS A 83 10.31 8.73 4.29
C LYS A 83 11.06 9.45 3.17
N GLY A 84 11.57 10.66 3.41
CA GLY A 84 11.95 11.59 2.33
C GLY A 84 10.73 12.00 1.49
N ARG A 85 9.59 12.26 2.13
CA ARG A 85 8.32 12.59 1.47
C ARG A 85 8.17 14.12 1.33
N PRO A 86 7.64 14.64 0.19
CA PRO A 86 7.29 16.06 0.05
C PRO A 86 6.20 16.50 1.04
N LEU A 87 6.34 17.70 1.63
CA LEU A 87 5.40 18.26 2.62
C LEU A 87 4.04 18.66 2.03
N ASP A 88 3.91 18.76 0.70
CA ASP A 88 2.66 19.10 0.02
C ASP A 88 1.74 17.89 -0.22
N ASN A 89 2.13 16.70 0.26
CA ASN A 89 1.38 15.46 0.06
C ASN A 89 0.70 15.02 1.36
N PRO A 90 -0.63 15.24 1.51
CA PRO A 90 -1.34 15.07 2.77
C PRO A 90 -1.25 13.63 3.30
N LEU A 91 -1.56 13.45 4.59
CA LEU A 91 -1.54 12.17 5.29
C LEU A 91 -2.96 11.75 5.68
N ILE A 92 -3.17 10.44 5.82
CA ILE A 92 -4.43 9.88 6.33
C ILE A 92 -4.30 9.71 7.84
N SER A 93 -5.23 10.29 8.58
CA SER A 93 -5.37 10.09 10.02
C SER A 93 -6.12 8.79 10.30
N HIS A 94 -5.54 7.94 11.13
CA HIS A 94 -6.14 6.69 11.56
C HIS A 94 -6.75 6.87 12.96
N VAL A 95 -7.98 6.40 13.14
CA VAL A 95 -8.74 6.43 14.40
C VAL A 95 -9.09 5.01 14.85
N CYS A 96 -9.28 4.80 16.15
CA CYS A 96 -9.69 3.48 16.67
C CYS A 96 -11.21 3.30 16.74
N ASP A 97 -11.97 4.37 16.89
CA ASP A 97 -13.42 4.33 17.09
C ASP A 97 -14.08 5.68 16.73
N LEU A 98 -15.41 5.71 16.65
CA LEU A 98 -16.14 6.95 16.30
C LEU A 98 -16.13 7.97 17.44
N ASP A 99 -16.03 7.54 18.70
CA ASP A 99 -15.84 8.44 19.84
C ASP A 99 -14.58 9.31 19.64
N MET A 100 -13.45 8.67 19.31
CA MET A 100 -12.22 9.39 18.97
C MET A 100 -12.43 10.30 17.77
N LEU A 101 -13.00 9.81 16.67
CA LEU A 101 -13.20 10.66 15.49
C LEU A 101 -14.00 11.93 15.83
N ARG A 102 -15.14 11.79 16.52
CA ARG A 102 -16.02 12.89 16.93
C ARG A 102 -15.31 13.88 17.84
N GLN A 103 -14.41 13.42 18.72
CA GLN A 103 -13.59 14.32 19.54
C GLN A 103 -12.70 15.25 18.70
N TYR A 104 -12.22 14.79 17.54
CA TYR A 104 -11.33 15.56 16.67
C TYR A 104 -12.05 16.42 15.65
N ILE A 105 -13.22 16.01 15.14
CA ILE A 105 -14.05 16.84 14.25
C ILE A 105 -14.94 17.84 14.98
N GLY A 106 -15.17 17.64 16.29
CA GLY A 106 -15.99 18.52 17.12
C GLY A 106 -17.50 18.30 16.93
N HIS A 107 -18.32 18.99 17.71
CA HIS A 107 -19.77 18.98 17.55
C HIS A 107 -20.23 20.22 16.77
N THR A 108 -21.21 20.06 15.89
CA THR A 108 -21.90 21.22 15.30
C THR A 108 -22.89 21.80 16.32
N ALA A 109 -23.19 23.10 16.21
CA ALA A 109 -24.07 23.81 17.14
C ALA A 109 -25.51 23.25 17.20
N GLU A 110 -25.88 22.37 16.27
CA GLU A 110 -27.24 21.84 16.10
C GLU A 110 -27.36 20.35 16.45
N SER A 111 -26.73 19.83 17.51
CA SER A 111 -26.99 18.44 18.01
C SER A 111 -26.80 17.30 16.97
N GLN A 112 -26.29 17.59 15.78
CA GLN A 112 -26.18 16.65 14.66
C GLN A 112 -24.79 16.04 14.65
N ASP A 113 -24.72 14.76 14.29
CA ASP A 113 -23.45 14.05 14.11
C ASP A 113 -22.59 14.85 13.12
N PRO A 114 -21.37 15.28 13.51
CA PRO A 114 -20.48 16.07 12.65
C PRO A 114 -20.05 15.32 11.37
N ILE A 115 -20.23 14.00 11.33
CA ILE A 115 -19.95 13.20 10.14
C ILE A 115 -21.11 13.35 9.14
N PRO A 116 -20.86 13.81 7.89
CA PRO A 116 -21.90 13.95 6.88
C PRO A 116 -22.69 12.65 6.68
N ARG A 117 -24.03 12.75 6.70
CA ARG A 117 -24.96 11.60 6.60
C ARG A 117 -24.67 10.68 5.41
N ARG A 118 -24.16 11.22 4.31
CA ARG A 118 -23.78 10.46 3.11
C ARG A 118 -22.75 9.36 3.40
N TYR A 119 -21.86 9.55 4.39
CA TYR A 119 -20.85 8.54 4.73
C TYR A 119 -21.37 7.40 5.60
N ARG A 120 -22.55 7.54 6.20
CA ARG A 120 -23.11 6.56 7.14
C ARG A 120 -23.15 5.15 6.55
N THR A 121 -23.70 5.00 5.36
CA THR A 121 -23.87 3.71 4.68
C THR A 121 -22.52 3.06 4.35
N LEU A 122 -21.54 3.87 3.94
CA LEU A 122 -20.18 3.37 3.70
C LEU A 122 -19.50 2.93 4.99
N MET A 123 -19.59 3.72 6.05
CA MET A 123 -18.97 3.40 7.33
C MET A 123 -19.60 2.16 7.97
N GLU A 124 -20.92 2.03 7.95
CA GLU A 124 -21.61 0.84 8.49
C GLU A 124 -21.17 -0.46 7.81
N ARG A 125 -20.85 -0.38 6.51
CA ARG A 125 -20.47 -1.54 5.69
C ARG A 125 -18.98 -1.82 5.65
N PHE A 126 -18.15 -0.78 5.55
CA PHE A 126 -16.72 -0.90 5.24
C PHE A 126 -15.80 -0.44 6.37
N TRP A 127 -16.32 0.09 7.48
CA TRP A 127 -15.53 0.33 8.69
C TRP A 127 -15.84 -0.69 9.79
N PRO A 128 -14.81 -1.15 10.52
CA PRO A 128 -13.38 -0.92 10.26
C PRO A 128 -12.95 -1.60 8.96
N GLY A 129 -12.04 -0.99 8.19
CA GLY A 129 -11.61 -1.57 6.92
C GLY A 129 -10.94 -0.62 5.93
N PRO A 130 -10.80 -1.05 4.66
CA PRO A 130 -9.98 -0.39 3.65
C PRO A 130 -10.68 0.82 3.00
N LEU A 131 -11.49 1.55 3.75
CA LEU A 131 -12.13 2.80 3.33
C LEU A 131 -11.46 4.01 3.99
N THR A 132 -11.14 5.02 3.19
CA THR A 132 -10.78 6.35 3.65
C THR A 132 -11.81 7.35 3.14
N ILE A 133 -12.37 8.16 4.04
CA ILE A 133 -13.31 9.23 3.70
C ILE A 133 -12.63 10.59 3.89
N LEU A 134 -13.03 11.59 3.10
CA LEU A 134 -12.63 12.99 3.34
C LEU A 134 -13.65 13.70 4.22
N LEU A 135 -13.15 14.37 5.26
CA LEU A 135 -13.96 15.22 6.14
C LEU A 135 -13.44 16.67 6.11
N PRO A 136 -14.31 17.67 6.33
CA PRO A 136 -13.86 19.04 6.56
C PRO A 136 -12.90 19.10 7.74
N ASN A 137 -11.82 19.86 7.62
CA ASN A 137 -10.91 20.13 8.72
C ASN A 137 -11.55 21.18 9.65
N PRO A 138 -11.78 20.88 10.94
CA PRO A 138 -12.42 21.82 11.86
C PRO A 138 -11.63 23.10 12.04
N VAL A 139 -12.34 24.18 12.40
CA VAL A 139 -11.74 25.47 12.77
C VAL A 139 -12.22 25.84 14.18
N PRO A 140 -11.34 25.89 15.20
CA PRO A 140 -9.90 25.60 15.15
C PRO A 140 -9.61 24.10 14.97
N THR A 141 -8.56 23.78 14.20
CA THR A 141 -8.14 22.38 14.00
C THR A 141 -7.33 21.88 15.20
N LYS A 142 -7.52 20.61 15.55
CA LYS A 142 -6.69 19.89 16.54
C LYS A 142 -5.56 19.09 15.87
N LEU A 143 -5.52 19.05 14.54
CA LEU A 143 -4.50 18.34 13.77
C LEU A 143 -3.32 19.27 13.48
N ALA A 144 -2.12 18.69 13.40
CA ALA A 144 -0.96 19.41 12.92
C ALA A 144 -1.17 19.84 11.45
N PRO A 145 -0.78 21.06 11.04
CA PRO A 145 -0.97 21.56 9.68
C PRO A 145 -0.37 20.66 8.60
N GLU A 146 0.73 19.96 8.92
CA GLU A 146 1.41 19.04 8.03
C GLU A 146 0.59 17.77 7.70
N VAL A 147 -0.47 17.48 8.46
CA VAL A 147 -1.39 16.37 8.14
C VAL A 147 -2.20 16.69 6.90
N THR A 148 -2.77 17.89 6.82
CA THR A 148 -3.63 18.30 5.70
C THR A 148 -2.85 18.96 4.57
N ALA A 149 -1.58 19.30 4.78
CA ALA A 149 -0.75 20.04 3.83
C ALA A 149 -1.43 21.35 3.37
N GLY A 150 -2.15 22.02 4.27
CA GLY A 150 -2.86 23.27 4.00
C GLY A 150 -4.24 23.11 3.35
N LEU A 151 -4.73 21.88 3.16
CA LEU A 151 -6.08 21.62 2.65
C LEU A 151 -7.17 21.90 3.71
N GLU A 152 -8.34 22.31 3.24
CA GLU A 152 -9.57 22.49 4.03
C GLU A 152 -10.22 21.16 4.43
N THR A 153 -9.72 20.04 3.91
CA THR A 153 -10.21 18.69 4.18
C THR A 153 -9.07 17.80 4.64
N PHE A 154 -9.40 16.75 5.41
CA PHE A 154 -8.44 15.71 5.78
C PHE A 154 -9.02 14.32 5.51
N GLY A 155 -8.13 13.37 5.21
CA GLY A 155 -8.51 11.97 5.05
C GLY A 155 -8.51 11.23 6.39
N VAL A 156 -9.57 10.48 6.67
CA VAL A 156 -9.66 9.65 7.88
C VAL A 156 -10.00 8.20 7.53
N ARG A 157 -9.46 7.27 8.33
CA ARG A 157 -9.71 5.84 8.21
C ARG A 157 -9.77 5.17 9.58
N MET A 158 -10.65 4.18 9.71
CA MET A 158 -10.64 3.22 10.82
C MET A 158 -10.14 1.87 10.28
N PRO A 159 -8.87 1.47 10.53
CA PRO A 159 -8.32 0.22 9.99
C PRO A 159 -8.96 -1.00 10.65
N SER A 160 -9.10 -2.12 9.94
CA SER A 160 -9.64 -3.37 10.51
C SER A 160 -8.63 -4.25 11.24
N SER A 161 -7.39 -3.80 11.36
CA SER A 161 -6.34 -4.47 12.14
C SER A 161 -6.56 -4.25 13.65
N PRO A 162 -6.84 -5.31 14.44
CA PRO A 162 -6.97 -5.18 15.90
C PRO A 162 -5.70 -4.62 16.56
N LEU A 163 -4.52 -4.93 15.99
CA LEU A 163 -3.24 -4.36 16.42
C LEU A 163 -3.23 -2.84 16.22
N ALA A 164 -3.63 -2.36 15.03
CA ALA A 164 -3.69 -0.94 14.74
C ALA A 164 -4.72 -0.22 15.63
N LEU A 165 -5.93 -0.77 15.77
CA LEU A 165 -6.99 -0.20 16.62
C LEU A 165 -6.53 -0.09 18.08
N SER A 166 -5.93 -1.16 18.62
CA SER A 166 -5.43 -1.15 19.99
C SER A 166 -4.22 -0.24 20.19
N LEU A 167 -3.31 -0.13 19.21
CA LEU A 167 -2.22 0.84 19.24
C LEU A 167 -2.76 2.28 19.28
N ILE A 168 -3.71 2.63 18.41
CA ILE A 168 -4.31 3.97 18.35
C ILE A 168 -5.05 4.27 19.66
N LYS A 169 -5.83 3.31 20.17
CA LYS A 169 -6.56 3.46 21.45
C LYS A 169 -5.61 3.67 22.63
N LEU A 170 -4.55 2.86 22.72
CA LEU A 170 -3.53 2.99 23.77
C LEU A 170 -2.73 4.28 23.63
N ALA A 171 -2.48 4.75 22.41
CA ALA A 171 -1.83 6.03 22.14
C ALA A 171 -2.70 7.20 22.64
N GLY A 172 -4.02 7.08 22.50
CA GLY A 172 -5.01 8.08 22.95
C GLY A 172 -5.16 9.26 21.99
N VAL A 173 -4.58 9.17 20.80
CA VAL A 173 -4.55 10.19 19.76
C VAL A 173 -4.67 9.54 18.37
N PRO A 174 -5.24 10.23 17.37
CA PRO A 174 -5.24 9.77 16.00
C PRO A 174 -3.82 9.72 15.46
N LEU A 175 -3.53 8.70 14.65
CA LEU A 175 -2.21 8.51 14.08
C LEU A 175 -2.22 8.92 12.61
N ALA A 176 -1.45 9.95 12.26
CA ALA A 176 -1.17 10.25 10.86
C ALA A 176 -0.25 9.14 10.33
N ALA A 177 -0.69 8.37 9.34
CA ALA A 177 0.04 7.19 8.90
C ALA A 177 -0.06 6.99 7.37
N PRO A 178 0.92 7.45 6.57
CA PRO A 178 1.12 6.96 5.22
C PRO A 178 1.71 5.53 5.24
N SER A 179 1.85 4.90 4.08
CA SER A 179 2.56 3.62 3.94
C SER A 179 4.01 3.70 4.49
N ALA A 180 4.53 2.62 5.07
CA ALA A 180 5.83 2.60 5.77
C ALA A 180 7.05 2.32 4.87
N ASN A 181 7.05 2.83 3.65
CA ASN A 181 8.16 2.72 2.70
C ASN A 181 8.94 4.03 2.57
N ALA A 182 10.17 3.97 2.06
CA ALA A 182 10.84 5.15 1.53
C ALA A 182 10.00 5.71 0.35
N SER A 183 9.99 7.03 0.17
CA SER A 183 9.24 7.65 -0.93
C SER A 183 9.58 7.00 -2.27
N THR A 184 8.60 6.96 -3.19
CA THR A 184 8.60 6.29 -4.51
C THR A 184 8.61 4.76 -4.54
N LYS A 185 9.15 4.07 -3.52
CA LYS A 185 9.19 2.59 -3.48
C LYS A 185 7.79 1.94 -3.39
N PRO A 186 7.65 0.64 -3.75
CA PRO A 186 6.43 -0.15 -3.51
C PRO A 186 5.98 -0.07 -2.04
N SER A 187 4.68 -0.17 -1.78
CA SER A 187 4.19 -0.15 -0.39
C SER A 187 4.61 -1.42 0.38
N PRO A 188 4.87 -1.36 1.70
CA PRO A 188 5.30 -2.51 2.47
C PRO A 188 4.10 -3.33 2.97
N THR A 189 4.13 -4.64 2.72
CA THR A 189 3.12 -5.60 3.22
C THR A 189 3.63 -6.50 4.35
N THR A 190 4.89 -6.33 4.78
CA THR A 190 5.54 -7.09 5.86
C THR A 190 6.44 -6.18 6.69
N ALA A 191 6.76 -6.59 7.92
CA ALA A 191 7.71 -5.87 8.76
C ALA A 191 9.11 -5.82 8.12
N GLN A 192 9.52 -6.88 7.41
CA GLN A 192 10.81 -6.90 6.71
C GLN A 192 10.87 -5.86 5.60
N HIS A 193 9.80 -5.67 4.83
CA HIS A 193 9.73 -4.61 3.81
C HIS A 193 9.92 -3.21 4.41
N VAL A 194 9.44 -2.98 5.64
CA VAL A 194 9.65 -1.73 6.37
C VAL A 194 11.11 -1.61 6.80
N MET A 195 11.70 -2.69 7.34
CA MET A 195 13.11 -2.72 7.74
C MET A 195 14.03 -2.39 6.56
N ASP A 196 13.82 -3.00 5.40
CA ASP A 196 14.63 -2.79 4.20
C ASP A 196 14.64 -1.32 3.73
N ASP A 197 13.57 -0.57 4.03
CA ASP A 197 13.39 0.80 3.58
C ASP A 197 13.77 1.85 4.63
N LEU A 198 13.45 1.60 5.90
CA LEU A 198 13.49 2.59 6.97
C LEU A 198 14.48 2.24 8.09
N ASN A 199 15.32 1.21 7.92
CA ASN A 199 16.39 0.93 8.87
C ASN A 199 17.29 2.15 9.09
N GLY A 200 17.54 2.48 10.36
CA GLY A 200 18.28 3.64 10.81
C GLY A 200 17.51 4.97 10.75
N ARG A 201 16.26 4.97 10.24
CA ARG A 201 15.41 6.17 10.12
C ARG A 201 14.26 6.21 11.13
N ILE A 202 13.89 5.05 11.66
CA ILE A 202 12.85 4.87 12.68
C ILE A 202 13.36 3.91 13.76
N GLU A 203 12.81 3.96 14.97
CA GLU A 203 13.25 3.08 16.05
C GLU A 203 12.49 1.75 16.09
N LEU A 204 11.20 1.77 15.77
CA LEU A 204 10.29 0.69 16.12
C LEU A 204 9.40 0.27 14.95
N ILE A 205 9.38 -1.03 14.69
CA ILE A 205 8.47 -1.71 13.77
C ILE A 205 7.71 -2.75 14.57
N LEU A 206 6.39 -2.61 14.69
CA LEU A 206 5.53 -3.67 15.23
C LEU A 206 5.28 -4.71 14.14
N ASP A 207 5.53 -5.98 14.43
CA ASP A 207 5.30 -7.08 13.51
C ASP A 207 4.12 -7.93 13.93
N GLY A 208 2.99 -7.75 13.24
CA GLY A 208 1.77 -8.55 13.39
C GLY A 208 1.53 -9.51 12.21
N GLY A 209 2.53 -9.77 11.37
CA GLY A 209 2.42 -10.62 10.18
C GLY A 209 2.01 -9.88 8.90
N HIS A 210 1.77 -10.65 7.84
CA HIS A 210 1.48 -10.16 6.50
C HIS A 210 0.15 -9.38 6.41
N CYS A 211 0.11 -8.34 5.56
CA CYS A 211 -1.14 -7.67 5.20
C CYS A 211 -1.99 -8.54 4.25
N HIS A 212 -3.31 -8.50 4.40
CA HIS A 212 -4.22 -9.40 3.68
C HIS A 212 -4.72 -8.85 2.34
N VAL A 213 -4.91 -7.54 2.22
CA VAL A 213 -5.41 -6.88 0.99
C VAL A 213 -4.28 -6.57 0.00
N GLY A 214 -3.12 -6.12 0.49
CA GLY A 214 -1.93 -5.86 -0.33
C GLY A 214 -1.95 -4.59 -1.19
N VAL A 215 -3.11 -3.93 -1.34
CA VAL A 215 -3.23 -2.58 -1.90
C VAL A 215 -3.78 -1.62 -0.84
N GLU A 216 -3.57 -0.31 -1.02
CA GLU A 216 -4.03 0.69 -0.04
C GLU A 216 -5.56 0.88 -0.04
N SER A 217 -6.06 1.62 0.95
CA SER A 217 -7.48 1.94 1.06
C SER A 217 -8.01 2.72 -0.14
N THR A 218 -9.28 2.45 -0.48
CA THR A 218 -10.06 3.28 -1.39
C THR A 218 -10.30 4.63 -0.72
N VAL A 219 -10.00 5.73 -1.42
CA VAL A 219 -10.21 7.10 -0.91
C VAL A 219 -11.39 7.71 -1.62
N VAL A 220 -12.41 8.11 -0.86
CA VAL A 220 -13.63 8.70 -1.39
C VAL A 220 -13.87 10.10 -0.84
N ASP A 221 -14.47 10.94 -1.67
CA ASP A 221 -14.93 12.27 -1.33
C ASP A 221 -16.44 12.36 -1.58
N GLY A 222 -17.18 12.36 -0.48
CA GLY A 222 -18.63 12.56 -0.42
C GLY A 222 -19.04 13.98 -0.03
N LEU A 223 -18.09 14.93 0.01
CA LEU A 223 -18.37 16.35 0.24
C LEU A 223 -18.80 17.08 -1.04
N CYS A 224 -18.56 16.48 -2.21
CA CYS A 224 -19.05 16.94 -3.50
C CYS A 224 -20.27 16.14 -3.99
N ASP A 225 -20.96 16.68 -5.00
CA ASP A 225 -22.06 16.03 -5.69
C ASP A 225 -21.85 16.14 -7.22
N PRO A 226 -21.75 15.01 -7.96
CA PRO A 226 -21.74 13.63 -7.46
C PRO A 226 -20.49 13.34 -6.61
N PRO A 227 -20.55 12.37 -5.67
CA PRO A 227 -19.39 11.95 -4.91
C PRO A 227 -18.34 11.30 -5.83
N VAL A 228 -17.08 11.28 -5.40
CA VAL A 228 -15.97 10.81 -6.23
C VAL A 228 -15.03 9.84 -5.53
N VAL A 229 -14.47 8.90 -6.30
CA VAL A 229 -13.32 8.09 -5.90
C VAL A 229 -12.05 8.84 -6.31
N LEU A 230 -11.25 9.24 -5.30
CA LEU A 230 -9.97 9.91 -5.49
C LEU A 230 -8.82 8.92 -5.65
N ARG A 231 -8.94 7.73 -5.06
CA ARG A 231 -7.96 6.65 -5.19
C ARG A 231 -8.64 5.28 -5.17
N PRO A 232 -8.41 4.41 -6.16
CA PRO A 232 -8.89 3.04 -6.11
C PRO A 232 -8.07 2.23 -5.11
N GLY A 233 -8.70 1.26 -4.45
CA GLY A 233 -8.11 0.46 -3.38
C GLY A 233 -8.93 -0.79 -3.08
N GLY A 234 -8.94 -1.24 -1.83
CA GLY A 234 -9.59 -2.49 -1.41
C GLY A 234 -11.14 -2.50 -1.43
N ILE A 235 -11.81 -1.44 -1.89
CA ILE A 235 -13.27 -1.37 -2.03
C ILE A 235 -13.62 -0.93 -3.43
N GLY A 236 -14.53 -1.67 -4.05
CA GLY A 236 -14.90 -1.46 -5.43
C GLY A 236 -15.88 -0.34 -5.74
N LEU A 237 -15.85 0.18 -6.97
CA LEU A 237 -16.80 1.17 -7.45
C LEU A 237 -18.23 0.63 -7.44
N ASP A 238 -18.45 -0.62 -7.83
CA ASP A 238 -19.79 -1.22 -7.81
C ASP A 238 -20.27 -1.45 -6.38
N GLU A 239 -19.37 -1.83 -5.48
CA GLU A 239 -19.66 -1.92 -4.06
C GLU A 239 -20.05 -0.56 -3.47
N LEU A 240 -19.34 0.52 -3.84
CA LEU A 240 -19.71 1.88 -3.45
C LEU A 240 -21.08 2.28 -4.01
N ARG A 241 -21.35 2.02 -5.30
CA ARG A 241 -22.64 2.35 -5.95
C ARG A 241 -23.83 1.63 -5.36
N SER A 242 -23.61 0.45 -4.78
CA SER A 242 -24.66 -0.30 -4.09
C SER A 242 -25.06 0.31 -2.74
N CYS A 243 -24.33 1.30 -2.23
CA CYS A 243 -24.65 1.99 -0.98
C CYS A 243 -25.55 3.21 -1.22
N PRO A 244 -26.61 3.41 -0.41
CA PRO A 244 -27.47 4.58 -0.55
C PRO A 244 -26.70 5.90 -0.45
N GLY A 245 -26.95 6.83 -1.38
CA GLY A 245 -26.27 8.12 -1.49
C GLY A 245 -24.94 8.10 -2.25
N TRP A 246 -24.57 6.96 -2.84
CA TRP A 246 -23.35 6.75 -3.63
C TRP A 246 -23.62 6.16 -5.01
N GLU A 247 -24.88 6.06 -5.43
CA GLU A 247 -25.32 5.43 -6.68
C GLU A 247 -24.70 6.08 -7.92
N ASN A 248 -24.48 7.40 -7.86
CA ASN A 248 -23.89 8.20 -8.94
C ASN A 248 -22.39 8.49 -8.73
N VAL A 249 -21.69 7.75 -7.86
CA VAL A 249 -20.25 7.95 -7.63
C VAL A 249 -19.45 7.82 -8.93
N THR A 250 -18.50 8.73 -9.10
CA THR A 250 -17.65 8.80 -10.30
C THR A 250 -16.17 8.66 -9.97
N ILE A 251 -15.36 8.38 -10.99
CA ILE A 251 -13.90 8.27 -10.88
C ILE A 251 -13.26 9.65 -11.11
N ALA A 252 -12.50 10.13 -10.15
CA ALA A 252 -11.76 11.40 -10.25
C ALA A 252 -10.24 11.21 -10.37
N TYR A 253 -9.73 9.97 -10.34
CA TYR A 253 -8.37 9.67 -10.74
C TYR A 253 -8.33 9.50 -12.27
N LYS A 254 -7.61 10.34 -13.01
CA LYS A 254 -7.38 10.16 -14.45
C LYS A 254 -5.92 9.80 -14.71
N ASP A 255 -5.70 8.81 -15.57
CA ASP A 255 -4.38 8.27 -15.96
C ASP A 255 -3.58 9.20 -16.91
N LYS A 256 -4.16 10.32 -17.35
CA LYS A 256 -3.43 11.32 -18.13
C LYS A 256 -2.60 12.17 -17.18
N SER A 257 -1.30 11.90 -17.16
CA SER A 257 -0.21 12.75 -16.68
C SER A 257 -0.67 13.92 -15.80
N GLU A 258 -0.38 13.82 -14.50
CA GLU A 258 -0.44 14.90 -13.52
C GLU A 258 0.53 16.04 -13.92
N GLU A 259 0.23 16.74 -15.02
CA GLU A 259 0.89 17.97 -15.48
C GLU A 259 0.31 19.21 -14.78
N GLY A 260 -0.62 19.01 -13.83
CA GLY A 260 -1.22 20.07 -13.04
C GLY A 260 -0.33 20.52 -11.88
N LYS A 261 -0.14 21.84 -11.75
CA LYS A 261 0.47 22.49 -10.57
C LYS A 261 -0.39 22.41 -9.29
N THR A 262 -1.56 21.78 -9.35
CA THR A 262 -2.53 21.74 -8.25
C THR A 262 -2.09 20.77 -7.14
N ALA A 263 -2.30 21.13 -5.88
CA ALA A 263 -1.97 20.27 -4.74
C ALA A 263 -2.86 19.00 -4.73
N PRO A 264 -2.31 17.81 -4.42
CA PRO A 264 -3.08 16.57 -4.40
C PRO A 264 -4.09 16.57 -3.24
N ARG A 265 -5.35 16.28 -3.53
CA ARG A 265 -6.43 16.20 -2.52
C ARG A 265 -6.34 14.97 -1.62
N ALA A 266 -5.66 13.93 -2.11
CA ALA A 266 -5.45 12.67 -1.42
C ALA A 266 -4.06 12.08 -1.72
N PRO A 267 -3.51 11.22 -0.85
CA PRO A 267 -2.24 10.55 -1.12
C PRO A 267 -2.33 9.68 -2.37
N GLY A 268 -1.28 9.67 -3.19
CA GLY A 268 -1.16 8.75 -4.33
C GLY A 268 -1.62 9.32 -5.68
N MET A 269 -1.91 10.61 -5.76
CA MET A 269 -2.37 11.29 -6.99
C MET A 269 -1.19 11.80 -7.85
N LYS A 270 -0.32 12.66 -7.29
CA LYS A 270 0.66 13.46 -8.04
C LYS A 270 2.02 12.83 -8.37
N TYR A 271 2.58 12.07 -7.44
CA TYR A 271 3.98 11.63 -7.56
C TYR A 271 4.07 10.22 -8.18
N LYS A 272 5.20 9.91 -8.83
CA LYS A 272 5.51 8.54 -9.23
C LYS A 272 5.60 7.68 -7.97
N HIS A 273 4.62 6.82 -7.79
CA HIS A 273 4.48 5.94 -6.65
C HIS A 273 4.64 4.49 -7.12
N TYR A 274 5.15 3.63 -6.25
CA TYR A 274 5.20 2.18 -6.45
C TYR A 274 6.26 1.68 -7.42
N SER A 275 7.23 2.52 -7.79
CA SER A 275 8.26 2.14 -8.73
C SER A 275 9.39 1.40 -8.03
N PRO A 276 9.65 0.14 -8.40
CA PRO A 276 10.89 -0.54 -8.02
C PRO A 276 12.10 0.17 -8.67
N LYS A 277 13.32 -0.23 -8.30
CA LYS A 277 14.55 0.22 -8.96
C LYS A 277 14.63 -0.32 -10.40
N ALA A 278 14.15 -1.54 -10.61
CA ALA A 278 14.09 -2.15 -11.93
C ALA A 278 13.11 -1.41 -12.86
N THR A 279 13.39 -1.40 -14.16
CA THR A 279 12.45 -0.86 -15.16
C THR A 279 11.23 -1.77 -15.25
N VAL A 280 10.03 -1.23 -15.07
CA VAL A 280 8.79 -2.01 -15.20
C VAL A 280 8.16 -1.77 -16.57
N VAL A 281 7.88 -2.87 -17.29
CA VAL A 281 7.14 -2.88 -18.56
C VAL A 281 5.83 -3.63 -18.35
N LEU A 282 4.72 -2.91 -18.47
CA LEU A 282 3.37 -3.46 -18.32
C LEU A 282 2.79 -3.87 -19.67
N TYR A 283 2.32 -5.11 -19.76
CA TYR A 283 1.59 -5.61 -20.93
C TYR A 283 0.09 -5.57 -20.64
N GLU A 284 -0.62 -4.58 -21.20
CA GLU A 284 -2.06 -4.49 -21.01
C GLU A 284 -2.77 -5.73 -21.59
N PRO A 285 -3.93 -6.10 -21.03
CA PRO A 285 -4.74 -7.20 -21.56
C PRO A 285 -5.11 -7.03 -23.04
N CYS A 286 -5.28 -5.78 -23.50
CA CYS A 286 -5.62 -5.45 -24.88
C CYS A 286 -4.47 -5.65 -25.88
N PHE A 287 -3.22 -5.79 -25.41
CA PHE A 287 -2.07 -5.95 -26.28
C PHE A 287 -1.99 -7.37 -26.84
N GLU A 288 -2.52 -7.58 -28.04
CA GLU A 288 -2.65 -8.91 -28.67
C GLU A 288 -1.30 -9.63 -28.82
N LYS A 289 -0.25 -8.90 -29.24
CA LYS A 289 1.11 -9.47 -29.39
C LYS A 289 1.71 -9.94 -28.06
N GLY A 290 1.17 -9.46 -26.95
CA GLY A 290 1.54 -9.84 -25.60
C GLY A 290 0.84 -11.08 -25.05
N GLY A 291 -0.15 -11.64 -25.77
CA GLY A 291 -0.96 -12.74 -25.24
C GLY A 291 -0.17 -14.03 -24.98
N GLY A 292 0.89 -14.27 -25.77
CA GLY A 292 1.76 -15.44 -25.63
C GLY A 292 2.95 -15.25 -24.70
N GLY A 293 3.24 -14.02 -24.27
CA GLY A 293 4.46 -13.70 -23.53
C GLY A 293 5.07 -12.35 -23.88
N ILE A 294 6.33 -12.20 -23.50
CA ILE A 294 7.13 -11.00 -23.75
C ILE A 294 7.51 -10.93 -25.23
N ALA A 295 7.30 -9.78 -25.86
CA ALA A 295 7.69 -9.54 -27.24
C ALA A 295 9.23 -9.51 -27.37
N LEU A 296 9.78 -10.16 -28.40
CA LEU A 296 11.23 -10.21 -28.63
C LEU A 296 11.86 -8.82 -28.76
N SER A 297 11.17 -7.87 -29.38
CA SER A 297 11.64 -6.48 -29.47
C SER A 297 11.81 -5.81 -28.10
N ASP A 298 10.94 -6.13 -27.14
CA ASP A 298 11.05 -5.57 -25.78
C ASP A 298 12.18 -6.23 -25.00
N LEU A 299 12.42 -7.52 -25.26
CA LEU A 299 13.59 -8.22 -24.75
C LEU A 299 14.88 -7.62 -25.32
N GLU A 300 14.93 -7.31 -26.61
CA GLU A 300 16.05 -6.65 -27.29
C GLU A 300 16.31 -5.25 -26.71
N VAL A 301 15.27 -4.43 -26.49
CA VAL A 301 15.41 -3.09 -25.89
C VAL A 301 15.91 -3.17 -24.44
N ALA A 302 15.35 -4.09 -23.65
CA ALA A 302 15.90 -4.40 -22.32
C ALA A 302 17.35 -4.87 -22.43
N GLN A 303 17.71 -5.49 -23.56
CA GLN A 303 19.07 -5.89 -23.91
C GLN A 303 19.99 -4.78 -24.48
N GLU A 304 19.48 -3.61 -24.83
CA GLU A 304 20.29 -2.53 -25.42
C GLU A 304 20.53 -1.37 -24.46
N THR A 305 19.54 -1.04 -23.62
CA THR A 305 19.52 0.16 -22.75
C THR A 305 20.71 0.27 -21.75
N VAL A 306 21.48 -0.81 -21.55
CA VAL A 306 22.69 -0.83 -20.70
C VAL A 306 23.98 -0.52 -21.49
N ASN A 307 24.01 -0.77 -22.81
CA ASN A 307 25.22 -0.58 -23.64
C ASN A 307 25.60 0.90 -23.82
N GLY A 308 24.68 1.83 -23.58
CA GLY A 308 24.95 3.27 -23.58
C GLY A 308 25.75 3.77 -22.37
N HIS A 309 25.90 2.97 -21.31
CA HIS A 309 26.63 3.34 -20.07
C HIS A 309 27.80 2.39 -19.73
N ALA A 310 27.98 1.31 -20.47
CA ALA A 310 29.11 0.38 -20.28
C ALA A 310 30.38 0.93 -20.96
N LYS A 311 31.17 1.72 -20.22
CA LYS A 311 32.60 1.82 -20.54
C LYS A 311 33.26 0.48 -20.18
N ASN A 312 33.83 -0.17 -21.19
CA ASN A 312 34.65 -1.40 -21.16
C ASN A 312 33.89 -2.72 -21.00
N GLY A 313 33.56 -3.37 -22.13
CA GLY A 313 33.85 -4.79 -22.43
C GLY A 313 33.26 -5.93 -21.58
N GLU A 314 32.75 -5.70 -20.38
CA GLU A 314 32.13 -6.73 -19.54
C GLU A 314 30.63 -6.81 -19.86
N ARG A 315 30.22 -7.88 -20.56
CA ARG A 315 28.81 -8.24 -20.69
C ARG A 315 28.30 -8.66 -19.31
N LYS A 316 27.72 -7.71 -18.56
CA LYS A 316 27.03 -8.00 -17.30
C LYS A 316 25.86 -8.95 -17.61
N SER A 317 25.86 -10.14 -17.01
CA SER A 317 24.76 -11.11 -17.15
C SER A 317 23.48 -10.47 -16.61
N ARG A 318 22.48 -10.26 -17.48
CA ARG A 318 21.23 -9.57 -17.15
C ARG A 318 20.30 -10.43 -16.32
N LYS A 319 19.50 -9.81 -15.47
CA LYS A 319 18.40 -10.48 -14.77
C LYS A 319 17.06 -9.88 -15.19
N ILE A 320 16.28 -10.66 -15.92
CA ILE A 320 14.92 -10.30 -16.31
C ILE A 320 13.93 -10.84 -15.27
N GLY A 321 13.09 -9.97 -14.73
CA GLY A 321 11.97 -10.34 -13.88
C GLY A 321 10.70 -10.53 -14.70
N VAL A 322 9.88 -11.51 -14.33
CA VAL A 322 8.58 -11.77 -14.95
C VAL A 322 7.55 -11.94 -13.83
N ILE A 323 6.54 -11.08 -13.82
CA ILE A 323 5.33 -11.24 -13.01
C ILE A 323 4.24 -11.81 -13.92
N ARG A 324 3.84 -13.06 -13.65
CA ARG A 324 2.75 -13.72 -14.36
C ARG A 324 1.47 -13.64 -13.55
N THR A 325 0.36 -13.51 -14.27
CA THR A 325 -0.98 -13.43 -13.69
C THR A 325 -1.94 -14.38 -14.43
N GLN A 326 -2.68 -13.89 -15.42
CA GLN A 326 -3.78 -14.60 -16.05
C GLN A 326 -3.39 -15.30 -17.36
N ARG A 327 -2.57 -14.66 -18.21
CA ARG A 327 -2.28 -15.10 -19.58
C ARG A 327 -0.96 -15.86 -19.70
N TRP A 328 0.08 -15.39 -19.02
CA TRP A 328 1.44 -15.89 -19.21
C TRP A 328 1.71 -17.23 -18.50
N LYS A 329 2.31 -18.16 -19.24
CA LYS A 329 2.91 -19.39 -18.70
C LYS A 329 4.34 -19.14 -18.23
N THR A 330 4.92 -20.06 -17.47
CA THR A 330 6.32 -20.01 -17.01
C THR A 330 7.28 -19.61 -18.13
N GLY A 331 8.15 -18.64 -17.84
CA GLY A 331 9.09 -18.04 -18.79
C GLY A 331 8.46 -16.98 -19.70
N ALA A 332 7.14 -16.76 -19.63
CA ALA A 332 6.40 -15.78 -20.44
C ALA A 332 6.79 -15.82 -21.93
N GLY A 333 6.78 -17.01 -22.53
CA GLY A 333 7.07 -17.22 -23.95
C GLY A 333 8.55 -17.14 -24.32
N LEU A 334 9.45 -16.88 -23.36
CA LEU A 334 10.89 -16.87 -23.58
C LEU A 334 11.48 -18.28 -23.54
N ARG A 335 12.60 -18.46 -24.26
CA ARG A 335 13.38 -19.70 -24.21
C ARG A 335 14.21 -19.72 -22.93
N CYS A 336 13.99 -20.72 -22.10
CA CYS A 336 14.66 -20.81 -20.81
C CYS A 336 15.08 -22.25 -20.48
N ALA A 337 16.17 -22.40 -19.73
CA ALA A 337 16.65 -23.68 -19.20
C ALA A 337 16.95 -23.59 -17.70
N ASN A 338 17.19 -24.75 -17.08
CA ASN A 338 17.63 -24.85 -15.68
C ASN A 338 16.72 -24.11 -14.67
N PHE A 339 15.40 -24.12 -14.90
CA PHE A 339 14.43 -23.52 -13.99
C PHE A 339 14.43 -24.25 -12.64
N GLN A 340 14.76 -23.52 -11.58
CA GLN A 340 14.81 -24.05 -10.22
C GLN A 340 14.03 -23.14 -9.29
N HIS A 341 13.31 -23.76 -8.34
CA HIS A 341 12.67 -23.03 -7.27
C HIS A 341 13.74 -22.50 -6.30
N VAL A 342 13.74 -21.19 -6.05
CA VAL A 342 14.74 -20.57 -5.18
C VAL A 342 14.18 -20.43 -3.77
N ILE A 343 14.65 -21.29 -2.87
CA ILE A 343 14.29 -21.26 -1.45
C ILE A 343 14.88 -20.01 -0.80
N ASN A 344 14.05 -19.24 -0.09
CA ASN A 344 14.47 -18.01 0.57
C ASN A 344 15.16 -18.32 1.90
N VAL A 345 16.49 -18.53 1.90
CA VAL A 345 17.27 -19.00 3.06
C VAL A 345 17.26 -18.03 4.26
N GLN A 346 16.87 -16.76 4.07
CA GLN A 346 16.77 -15.76 5.16
C GLN A 346 15.38 -15.67 5.82
N ALA A 347 14.37 -16.35 5.29
CA ALA A 347 13.07 -16.52 5.95
C ALA A 347 13.07 -17.86 6.70
N ALA A 348 13.97 -18.01 7.68
CA ALA A 348 14.06 -19.22 8.49
C ALA A 348 12.83 -19.43 9.41
N ASP A 349 11.95 -18.44 9.48
CA ASP A 349 10.60 -18.55 10.01
C ASP A 349 9.62 -17.96 8.97
N LEU A 350 8.68 -18.78 8.48
CA LEU A 350 7.53 -18.47 7.60
C LEU A 350 7.69 -18.84 6.10
N ASP A 351 7.24 -20.05 5.79
CA ASP A 351 6.79 -20.54 4.47
C ASP A 351 5.48 -19.85 4.00
N ASP A 352 5.37 -18.53 4.23
CA ASP A 352 4.12 -17.75 4.16
C ASP A 352 4.20 -16.64 3.08
N SER A 353 5.17 -16.77 2.16
CA SER A 353 5.28 -15.91 0.98
C SER A 353 4.04 -16.13 0.09
N PRO A 354 3.36 -15.07 -0.40
CA PRO A 354 2.17 -15.23 -1.23
C PRO A 354 2.47 -15.88 -2.61
N PHE A 355 3.74 -16.07 -2.94
CA PHE A 355 4.19 -16.69 -4.19
C PHE A 355 5.52 -17.42 -4.01
N GLN A 356 5.82 -18.25 -5.01
CA GLN A 356 7.12 -18.92 -5.20
C GLN A 356 7.95 -18.16 -6.24
N VAL A 357 9.28 -18.21 -6.09
CA VAL A 357 10.21 -17.58 -7.04
C VAL A 357 11.01 -18.65 -7.75
N TYR A 358 11.01 -18.60 -9.07
CA TYR A 358 11.81 -19.48 -9.91
C TYR A 358 12.92 -18.70 -10.59
N GLU A 359 14.11 -19.31 -10.67
CA GLU A 359 15.25 -18.76 -11.40
C GLU A 359 15.68 -19.72 -12.50
N GLY A 360 16.02 -19.21 -13.67
CA GLY A 360 16.50 -19.99 -14.81
C GLY A 360 17.48 -19.22 -15.68
N ASP A 361 18.04 -19.92 -16.67
CA ASP A 361 18.87 -19.33 -17.71
C ASP A 361 17.99 -18.87 -18.87
N LEU A 362 18.15 -17.61 -19.29
CA LEU A 362 17.53 -17.07 -20.48
C LEU A 362 18.41 -17.41 -21.70
N LEU A 363 17.81 -17.94 -22.76
CA LEU A 363 18.51 -18.43 -23.95
C LEU A 363 18.20 -17.58 -25.19
N ASP A 364 19.16 -17.48 -26.11
CA ASP A 364 18.94 -16.95 -27.46
C ASP A 364 18.37 -18.03 -28.42
N ASP A 365 18.18 -17.65 -29.68
CA ASP A 365 17.68 -18.56 -30.73
C ASP A 365 18.60 -19.75 -31.02
N ARG A 366 19.87 -19.68 -30.59
CA ARG A 366 20.90 -20.72 -30.74
C ARG A 366 21.13 -21.50 -29.43
N GLU A 367 20.21 -21.38 -28.48
CA GLU A 367 20.24 -22.01 -27.16
C GLU A 367 21.46 -21.62 -26.30
N GLN A 368 22.06 -20.45 -26.56
CA GLN A 368 23.15 -19.93 -25.75
C GLN A 368 22.61 -19.07 -24.61
N PRO A 369 23.18 -19.17 -23.39
CA PRO A 369 22.74 -18.36 -22.26
C PRO A 369 23.11 -16.89 -22.46
N ILE A 370 22.10 -16.02 -22.42
CA ILE A 370 22.21 -14.57 -22.59
C ILE A 370 21.87 -13.78 -21.33
N GLY A 371 21.40 -14.46 -20.29
CA GLY A 371 21.10 -13.87 -18.99
C GLY A 371 20.39 -14.85 -18.06
N LYS A 372 19.81 -14.31 -16.99
CA LYS A 372 18.96 -15.01 -16.03
C LYS A 372 17.54 -14.50 -16.13
N ILE A 373 16.59 -15.39 -15.84
CA ILE A 373 15.18 -15.07 -15.66
C ILE A 373 14.80 -15.35 -14.22
N LEU A 374 14.03 -14.44 -13.63
CA LEU A 374 13.34 -14.59 -12.36
C LEU A 374 11.84 -14.57 -12.67
N ASP A 375 11.13 -15.65 -12.33
CA ASP A 375 9.72 -15.84 -12.66
C ASP A 375 8.91 -15.97 -11.36
N ILE A 376 7.89 -15.11 -11.22
CA ILE A 376 6.94 -15.12 -10.11
C ILE A 376 5.53 -15.29 -10.68
N ASP A 377 4.82 -16.31 -10.19
CA ASP A 377 3.39 -16.50 -10.44
C ASP A 377 2.59 -15.89 -9.29
N LEU A 378 1.76 -14.89 -9.59
CA LEU A 378 0.82 -14.34 -8.61
C LEU A 378 -0.55 -15.04 -8.64
N GLY A 379 -0.72 -16.04 -9.51
CA GLY A 379 -1.98 -16.72 -9.74
C GLY A 379 -2.94 -15.90 -10.59
N ARG A 380 -4.17 -16.42 -10.72
CA ARG A 380 -5.22 -15.84 -11.57
C ARG A 380 -6.27 -15.04 -10.79
N ASP A 381 -6.33 -15.26 -9.48
CA ASP A 381 -7.26 -14.61 -8.59
C ASP A 381 -6.83 -13.18 -8.29
N THR A 382 -7.74 -12.23 -8.47
CA THR A 382 -7.42 -10.80 -8.34
C THR A 382 -6.99 -10.42 -6.92
N GLU A 383 -7.57 -11.03 -5.88
CA GLU A 383 -7.18 -10.77 -4.49
C GLU A 383 -5.78 -11.31 -4.19
N GLY A 384 -5.46 -12.51 -4.66
CA GLY A 384 -4.11 -13.09 -4.60
C GLY A 384 -3.07 -12.21 -5.30
N ILE A 385 -3.40 -11.69 -6.49
CA ILE A 385 -2.53 -10.77 -7.23
C ILE A 385 -2.33 -9.46 -6.47
N ALA A 386 -3.39 -8.86 -5.93
CA ALA A 386 -3.30 -7.65 -5.11
C ALA A 386 -2.41 -7.85 -3.88
N ARG A 387 -2.55 -9.00 -3.20
CA ARG A 387 -1.73 -9.39 -2.04
C ARG A 387 -0.25 -9.55 -2.38
N GLY A 388 0.04 -10.17 -3.52
CA GLY A 388 1.40 -10.51 -3.95
C GLY A 388 2.13 -9.40 -4.70
N LEU A 389 1.43 -8.43 -5.30
CA LEU A 389 2.00 -7.46 -6.24
C LEU A 389 3.20 -6.70 -5.68
N PHE A 390 3.05 -6.00 -4.54
CA PHE A 390 4.15 -5.21 -3.99
C PHE A 390 5.29 -6.08 -3.47
N ALA A 391 4.97 -7.25 -2.92
CA ALA A 391 5.98 -8.21 -2.48
C ALA A 391 6.81 -8.74 -3.67
N ALA A 392 6.18 -9.03 -4.82
CA ALA A 392 6.87 -9.45 -6.03
C ALA A 392 7.80 -8.36 -6.58
N LEU A 393 7.32 -7.11 -6.68
CA LEU A 393 8.14 -5.98 -7.13
C LEU A 393 9.36 -5.77 -6.23
N ARG A 394 9.18 -5.90 -4.90
CA ARG A 394 10.29 -5.80 -3.93
C ARG A 394 11.27 -6.96 -4.03
N GLU A 395 10.76 -8.16 -4.28
CA GLU A 395 11.57 -9.36 -4.43
C GLU A 395 12.49 -9.28 -5.66
N PHE A 396 12.01 -8.73 -6.78
CA PHE A 396 12.85 -8.45 -7.95
C PHE A 396 13.95 -7.42 -7.66
N ASP A 397 13.63 -6.35 -6.94
CA ASP A 397 14.64 -5.36 -6.51
C ASP A 397 15.71 -6.01 -5.62
N ARG A 398 15.29 -6.86 -4.68
CA ARG A 398 16.20 -7.58 -3.78
C ARG A 398 17.13 -8.52 -4.53
N ARG A 399 16.63 -9.18 -5.58
CA ARG A 399 17.41 -10.11 -6.43
C ARG A 399 18.20 -9.41 -7.54
N GLY A 400 18.04 -8.10 -7.68
CA GLY A 400 18.76 -7.27 -8.64
C GLY A 400 18.28 -7.48 -10.07
N ALA A 401 16.96 -7.60 -10.29
CA ALA A 401 16.40 -7.56 -11.64
C ALA A 401 16.66 -6.20 -12.29
N ASP A 402 17.01 -6.20 -13.57
CA ASP A 402 17.24 -4.98 -14.35
C ASP A 402 15.93 -4.46 -14.96
N THR A 403 15.08 -5.38 -15.42
CA THR A 403 13.78 -5.10 -16.04
C THR A 403 12.76 -6.14 -15.58
N ILE A 404 11.55 -5.68 -15.26
CA ILE A 404 10.42 -6.51 -14.83
C ILE A 404 9.32 -6.38 -15.89
N PHE A 405 8.99 -7.49 -16.53
CA PHE A 405 7.83 -7.60 -17.39
C PHE A 405 6.63 -8.08 -16.58
N VAL A 406 5.48 -7.42 -16.75
CA VAL A 406 4.28 -7.75 -16.00
C VAL A 406 3.12 -8.08 -16.93
N ASP A 407 2.52 -9.25 -16.73
CA ASP A 407 1.26 -9.63 -17.33
C ASP A 407 0.12 -8.85 -16.66
N GLY A 408 -0.45 -7.87 -17.37
CA GLY A 408 -1.61 -7.14 -16.90
C GLY A 408 -2.85 -8.03 -16.77
N ILE A 409 -3.76 -7.65 -15.88
CA ILE A 409 -5.01 -8.38 -15.66
C ILE A 409 -6.19 -7.63 -16.27
N GLU A 410 -7.18 -8.39 -16.72
CA GLU A 410 -8.41 -7.80 -17.22
C GLU A 410 -9.12 -7.02 -16.10
N ASP A 411 -9.54 -5.80 -16.42
CA ASP A 411 -10.21 -4.88 -15.50
C ASP A 411 -11.70 -5.27 -15.34
N ARG A 412 -11.94 -6.50 -14.88
CA ARG A 412 -13.28 -7.09 -14.70
C ARG A 412 -13.81 -6.98 -13.28
N SER A 413 -12.97 -6.58 -12.33
CA SER A 413 -13.34 -6.34 -10.94
C SER A 413 -12.66 -5.08 -10.44
N ASP A 414 -13.22 -4.43 -9.43
CA ASP A 414 -12.66 -3.17 -8.96
C ASP A 414 -11.31 -3.33 -8.24
N ILE A 415 -11.03 -4.48 -7.64
CA ILE A 415 -9.69 -4.81 -7.12
C ILE A 415 -8.71 -4.91 -8.30
N ALA A 416 -9.15 -5.39 -9.47
CA ALA A 416 -8.33 -5.40 -10.67
C ALA A 416 -8.02 -3.98 -11.14
N ALA A 417 -8.99 -3.06 -11.06
CA ALA A 417 -8.77 -1.64 -11.33
C ALA A 417 -7.72 -1.04 -10.37
N ALA A 418 -7.76 -1.40 -9.08
CA ALA A 418 -6.77 -0.95 -8.10
C ALA A 418 -5.37 -1.49 -8.43
N VAL A 419 -5.24 -2.79 -8.72
CA VAL A 419 -4.00 -3.44 -9.15
C VAL A 419 -3.44 -2.79 -10.42
N MET A 420 -4.28 -2.64 -11.46
CA MET A 420 -3.89 -2.02 -12.72
C MET A 420 -3.48 -0.56 -12.54
N ASN A 421 -4.15 0.20 -11.66
CA ASN A 421 -3.72 1.55 -11.31
C ASN A 421 -2.31 1.58 -10.69
N ARG A 422 -1.97 0.60 -9.82
CA ARG A 422 -0.62 0.50 -9.24
C ARG A 422 0.41 0.08 -10.29
N LEU A 423 0.07 -0.87 -11.16
CA LEU A 423 0.95 -1.31 -12.23
C LEU A 423 1.24 -0.20 -13.24
N ARG A 424 0.22 0.54 -13.70
CA ARG A 424 0.39 1.68 -14.61
C ARG A 424 1.27 2.78 -13.99
N LYS A 425 1.16 3.02 -12.68
CA LYS A 425 2.02 3.98 -11.96
C LYS A 425 3.45 3.48 -11.75
N ALA A 426 3.63 2.18 -11.54
CA ALA A 426 4.93 1.55 -11.40
C ALA A 426 5.67 1.47 -12.75
N ALA A 427 4.93 1.22 -13.83
CA ALA A 427 5.44 1.06 -15.18
C ALA A 427 6.18 2.31 -15.67
N LEU A 428 7.35 2.09 -16.25
CA LEU A 428 8.01 3.09 -17.08
C LEU A 428 7.43 3.06 -18.50
N GLU A 429 7.08 1.87 -18.97
CA GLU A 429 6.55 1.62 -20.30
C GLU A 429 5.31 0.74 -20.24
N ILE A 430 4.34 1.04 -21.10
CA ILE A 430 3.07 0.30 -21.22
C ILE A 430 2.90 -0.12 -22.68
N ARG A 431 2.52 -1.37 -22.91
CA ARG A 431 2.16 -1.91 -24.23
C ARG A 431 0.64 -2.02 -24.34
N HIS A 432 0.08 -1.49 -25.42
CA HIS A 432 -1.36 -1.40 -25.71
C HIS A 432 -1.75 -2.23 -26.93
#